data_AF-A0AAX0Q828-F1
#
_entry.id   AF-A0AAX0Q828-F1
#
_cell.length_a   1.000
_cell.length_b   1.000
_cell.length_c   1.000
_cell.angle_alpha   90.00
_cell.angle_beta   90.00
_cell.angle_gamma   90.00
#
_symmetry.space_group_name_H-M   'P 1'
#
loop_
_entity.id
_entity.type
_entity.pdbx_description
1 polymer ?
#
loop_
_entity_poly.entity_id
_entity_poly.type
_entity_poly.pdbx_seq_one_letter_code
_entity_poly.pdbx_strand_id
1 'polypeptide(L)'
;MNITSLRYKLTGWLDPVVSVFVKTGMSPNQITLLSLFFGIGAAVCYFCQSFLIGSVLLLISGILDLTDGSVARITGKKSDFGAVCDWIVDKYVDGIVLLAIGLSGIPIISQFTGFAPTADMLIAGLAVIGSIMNTFIKPVTYAEIGYTCKEDGKISDPLEGVGFFGRPETMISLVLFGVIGQIWIAVILVAVCTNLSAFQRLWYLWRKHGEYKKD
;
A
#
# COMPACT_ATOMS: atom_id res chain seq x y z
N MET A 1 -14.49 6.06 7.13
CA MET A 1 -14.68 5.54 5.76
C MET A 1 -13.34 5.70 5.04
N ASN A 2 -12.66 4.59 4.75
CA ASN A 2 -11.33 4.59 4.10
C ASN A 2 -11.50 4.69 2.57
N ILE A 3 -10.54 5.30 1.86
CA ILE A 3 -10.55 5.50 0.39
C ILE A 3 -10.63 4.16 -0.36
N THR A 4 -10.24 3.06 0.29
CA THR A 4 -10.42 1.69 -0.22
C THR A 4 -11.86 1.40 -0.68
N SER A 5 -12.87 1.96 -0.01
CA SER A 5 -14.28 1.83 -0.41
C SER A 5 -14.63 2.56 -1.73
N LEU A 6 -13.82 3.56 -2.12
CA LEU A 6 -13.96 4.32 -3.36
C LEU A 6 -13.26 3.66 -4.55
N ARG A 7 -12.52 2.56 -4.33
CA ARG A 7 -11.76 1.84 -5.36
C ARG A 7 -12.62 1.43 -6.56
N TYR A 8 -13.87 1.03 -6.33
CA TYR A 8 -14.80 0.64 -7.40
C TYR A 8 -15.20 1.80 -8.33
N LYS A 9 -15.28 3.03 -7.80
CA LYS A 9 -15.49 4.25 -8.60
C LYS A 9 -14.23 4.66 -9.35
N LEU A 10 -13.06 4.54 -8.72
CA LEU A 10 -11.77 4.85 -9.34
C LEU A 10 -11.44 3.91 -10.50
N THR A 11 -11.83 2.63 -10.43
CA THR A 11 -11.62 1.69 -11.54
C THR A 11 -12.33 2.10 -12.82
N GLY A 12 -13.53 2.71 -12.75
CA GLY A 12 -14.23 3.20 -13.94
C GLY A 12 -13.53 4.38 -14.63
N TRP A 13 -12.72 5.15 -13.90
CA TRP A 13 -11.93 6.23 -14.49
C TRP A 13 -10.67 5.70 -15.21
N LEU A 14 -10.23 4.49 -14.86
CA LEU A 14 -9.08 3.82 -15.45
C LEU A 14 -9.45 2.99 -16.69
N ASP A 15 -10.73 2.91 -17.05
CA ASP A 15 -11.23 2.14 -18.21
C ASP A 15 -10.45 2.40 -19.52
N PRO A 16 -10.03 3.64 -19.86
CA PRO A 16 -9.22 3.87 -21.05
C PRO A 16 -7.86 3.17 -20.97
N VAL A 17 -7.18 3.27 -19.83
CA VAL A 17 -5.86 2.64 -19.60
C VAL A 17 -5.98 1.13 -19.63
N VAL A 18 -6.98 0.59 -18.92
CA VAL A 18 -7.32 -0.84 -18.91
C VAL A 18 -7.58 -1.32 -20.34
N SER A 19 -8.34 -0.58 -21.15
CA SER A 19 -8.64 -0.95 -22.53
C SER A 19 -7.40 -1.03 -23.43
N VAL A 20 -6.40 -0.16 -23.20
CA VAL A 20 -5.12 -0.21 -23.93
C VAL A 20 -4.39 -1.51 -23.61
N PHE A 21 -4.25 -1.85 -22.33
CA PHE A 21 -3.59 -3.09 -21.91
C PHE A 21 -4.32 -4.37 -22.34
N VAL A 22 -5.66 -4.34 -22.37
CA VAL A 22 -6.46 -5.44 -22.93
C VAL A 22 -6.17 -5.60 -24.42
N LYS A 23 -6.09 -4.50 -25.18
CA LYS A 23 -5.81 -4.52 -26.62
C LYS A 23 -4.38 -4.95 -26.96
N THR A 24 -3.39 -4.62 -26.13
CA THR A 24 -1.99 -5.06 -26.34
C THR A 24 -1.78 -6.54 -26.03
N GLY A 25 -2.76 -7.21 -25.41
CA GLY A 25 -2.70 -8.64 -25.09
C GLY A 25 -1.76 -8.99 -23.92
N MET A 26 -1.26 -7.98 -23.20
CA MET A 26 -0.40 -8.17 -22.04
C MET A 26 -1.12 -8.98 -20.95
N SER A 27 -0.39 -9.89 -20.29
CA SER A 27 -0.93 -10.64 -19.17
C SER A 27 -0.97 -9.77 -17.90
N PRO A 28 -1.91 -10.03 -16.96
CA PRO A 28 -1.95 -9.31 -15.68
C PRO A 28 -0.59 -9.32 -14.96
N ASN A 29 0.08 -10.48 -14.90
CA ASN A 29 1.39 -10.61 -14.25
C ASN A 29 2.49 -9.75 -14.92
N GLN A 30 2.42 -9.51 -16.24
CA GLN A 30 3.35 -8.60 -16.91
C GLN A 30 3.11 -7.14 -16.48
N ILE A 31 1.84 -6.76 -16.25
CA ILE A 31 1.48 -5.43 -15.76
C ILE A 31 1.93 -5.29 -14.30
N THR A 32 1.76 -6.32 -13.47
CA THR A 32 2.29 -6.35 -12.09
C THR A 32 3.82 -6.18 -12.06
N LEU A 33 4.56 -6.87 -12.95
CA LEU A 33 6.01 -6.73 -13.06
C LEU A 33 6.41 -5.32 -13.53
N LEU A 34 5.64 -4.72 -14.44
CA LEU A 34 5.85 -3.34 -14.87
C LEU A 34 5.60 -2.35 -13.71
N SER A 35 4.55 -2.57 -12.92
CA SER A 35 4.29 -1.82 -11.69
C SER A 35 5.48 -1.88 -10.73
N LEU A 36 6.03 -3.09 -10.50
CA LEU A 36 7.22 -3.28 -9.66
C LEU A 36 8.43 -2.52 -10.20
N PHE A 37 8.67 -2.56 -11.51
CA PHE A 37 9.77 -1.83 -12.15
C PHE A 37 9.67 -0.32 -11.88
N PHE A 38 8.49 0.27 -12.06
CA PHE A 38 8.26 1.68 -11.74
C PHE A 38 8.37 1.97 -10.24
N GLY A 39 7.91 1.06 -9.38
CA GLY A 39 8.03 1.17 -7.92
C GLY A 39 9.50 1.17 -7.44
N ILE A 40 10.34 0.31 -8.02
CA ILE A 40 11.79 0.31 -7.76
C ILE A 40 12.42 1.61 -8.28
N GLY A 41 12.07 2.04 -9.49
CA GLY A 41 12.54 3.32 -10.03
C GLY A 41 12.17 4.51 -9.16
N ALA A 42 10.95 4.51 -8.60
CA ALA A 42 10.51 5.51 -7.64
C ALA A 42 11.38 5.49 -6.37
N ALA A 43 11.61 4.32 -5.78
CA ALA A 43 12.45 4.16 -4.61
C ALA A 43 13.88 4.69 -4.83
N VAL A 44 14.50 4.37 -5.98
CA VAL A 44 15.82 4.92 -6.35
C VAL A 44 15.79 6.45 -6.44
N CYS A 45 14.76 7.03 -7.06
CA CYS A 45 14.63 8.49 -7.14
C CYS A 45 14.43 9.13 -5.77
N TYR A 46 13.62 8.53 -4.89
CA TYR A 46 13.45 8.98 -3.51
C TYR A 46 14.75 8.92 -2.71
N PHE A 47 15.52 7.84 -2.86
CA PHE A 47 16.83 7.70 -2.23
C PHE A 47 17.80 8.79 -2.69
N CYS A 48 17.83 9.09 -3.99
CA CYS A 48 18.62 10.18 -4.57
C CYS A 48 18.03 11.58 -4.33
N GLN A 49 17.01 11.71 -3.46
CA GLN A 49 16.32 12.97 -3.14
C GLN A 49 15.63 13.66 -4.32
N SER A 50 15.42 12.95 -5.43
CA SER A 50 14.65 13.41 -6.58
C SER A 50 13.15 13.14 -6.36
N PHE A 51 12.57 13.83 -5.38
CA PHE A 51 11.22 13.56 -4.86
C PHE A 51 10.11 13.73 -5.90
N LEU A 52 10.21 14.71 -6.79
CA LEU A 52 9.21 14.93 -7.84
C LEU A 52 9.14 13.74 -8.80
N ILE A 53 10.28 13.32 -9.34
CA ILE A 53 10.36 12.18 -10.26
C ILE A 53 9.98 10.89 -9.54
N GLY A 54 10.45 10.70 -8.31
CA GLY A 54 10.05 9.57 -7.48
C GLY A 54 8.54 9.48 -7.27
N SER A 55 7.88 10.61 -7.03
CA SER A 55 6.43 10.70 -6.86
C SER A 55 5.67 10.38 -8.15
N VAL A 56 6.16 10.84 -9.29
CA VAL A 56 5.56 10.53 -10.60
C VAL A 56 5.67 9.03 -10.91
N LEU A 57 6.85 8.44 -10.69
CA LEU A 57 7.06 7.00 -10.90
C LEU A 57 6.23 6.15 -9.94
N LEU A 58 6.11 6.57 -8.68
CA LEU A 58 5.25 5.90 -7.69
C LEU A 58 3.77 5.96 -8.08
N LEU A 59 3.32 7.10 -8.60
CA LEU A 59 1.95 7.25 -9.10
C LEU A 59 1.70 6.34 -10.31
N ILE A 60 2.66 6.24 -11.23
CA ILE A 60 2.57 5.32 -12.38
C ILE A 60 2.48 3.86 -11.90
N SER A 61 3.35 3.46 -10.96
CA SER A 61 3.30 2.13 -10.33
C SER A 61 1.91 1.85 -9.73
N GLY A 62 1.37 2.77 -8.93
CA GLY A 62 0.04 2.63 -8.35
C GLY A 62 -1.09 2.53 -9.36
N ILE A 63 -1.02 3.23 -10.50
CA ILE A 63 -2.02 3.12 -11.56
C ILE A 63 -1.95 1.74 -12.24
N LEU A 64 -0.75 1.22 -12.49
CA LEU A 64 -0.55 -0.09 -13.10
C LEU A 64 -1.08 -1.22 -12.20
N ASP A 65 -0.86 -1.13 -10.89
CA ASP A 65 -1.41 -2.03 -9.86
C ASP A 65 -2.96 -1.99 -9.78
N LEU A 66 -3.58 -0.85 -10.02
CA LEU A 66 -5.05 -0.81 -10.12
C LEU A 66 -5.55 -1.43 -11.45
N THR A 67 -4.71 -1.41 -12.47
CA THR A 67 -5.03 -1.85 -13.83
C THR A 67 -4.92 -3.36 -13.97
N ASP A 68 -3.89 -4.03 -13.45
CA ASP A 68 -3.67 -5.47 -13.63
C ASP A 68 -4.84 -6.33 -13.11
N GLY A 69 -5.39 -6.01 -11.94
CA GLY A 69 -6.51 -6.69 -11.33
C GLY A 69 -7.83 -6.40 -12.05
N SER A 70 -7.90 -5.34 -12.85
CA SER A 70 -9.05 -5.01 -13.71
C SER A 70 -8.94 -5.75 -15.04
N VAL A 71 -7.75 -5.74 -15.66
CA VAL A 71 -7.41 -6.53 -16.86
C VAL A 71 -7.64 -8.02 -16.60
N ALA A 72 -7.25 -8.54 -15.44
CA ALA A 72 -7.46 -9.94 -15.07
C ALA A 72 -8.94 -10.34 -15.08
N ARG A 73 -9.86 -9.46 -14.63
CA ARG A 73 -11.31 -9.76 -14.64
C ARG A 73 -11.89 -9.68 -16.04
N ILE A 74 -11.54 -8.65 -16.81
CA ILE A 74 -12.08 -8.44 -18.15
C ILE A 74 -11.60 -9.54 -19.11
N THR A 75 -10.33 -9.93 -19.02
CA THR A 75 -9.74 -10.96 -19.90
C THR A 75 -10.00 -12.39 -19.43
N GLY A 76 -10.64 -12.59 -18.29
CA GLY A 76 -10.85 -13.91 -17.69
C GLY A 76 -9.57 -14.62 -17.23
N LYS A 77 -8.41 -13.94 -17.22
CA LYS A 77 -7.10 -14.48 -16.86
C LYS A 77 -6.79 -14.38 -15.35
N LYS A 78 -7.81 -14.48 -14.49
CA LYS A 78 -7.61 -14.52 -13.03
C LYS A 78 -6.92 -15.83 -12.65
N SER A 79 -5.92 -15.77 -11.76
CA SER A 79 -5.28 -16.95 -11.17
C SER A 79 -5.01 -16.72 -9.69
N ASP A 80 -5.10 -17.78 -8.88
CA ASP A 80 -4.81 -17.68 -7.43
C ASP A 80 -3.35 -17.28 -7.18
N PHE A 81 -2.41 -17.82 -7.97
CA PHE A 81 -1.01 -17.40 -7.89
C PHE A 81 -0.82 -15.92 -8.26
N GLY A 82 -1.50 -15.43 -9.30
CA GLY A 82 -1.44 -14.02 -9.68
C GLY A 82 -1.92 -13.10 -8.57
N ALA A 83 -3.01 -13.45 -7.88
CA ALA A 83 -3.51 -12.69 -6.74
C ALA A 83 -2.53 -12.67 -5.55
N VAL A 84 -1.82 -13.77 -5.30
CA VAL A 84 -0.76 -13.82 -4.27
C VAL A 84 0.45 -12.98 -4.70
N CYS A 85 0.86 -13.09 -5.96
CA CYS A 85 2.00 -12.36 -6.51
C CYS A 85 1.78 -10.85 -6.45
N ASP A 86 0.60 -10.38 -6.89
CA ASP A 86 0.15 -8.99 -6.80
C ASP A 86 0.28 -8.44 -5.37
N TRP A 87 -0.32 -9.15 -4.41
CA TRP A 87 -0.28 -8.76 -3.00
C TRP A 87 1.14 -8.71 -2.43
N ILE A 88 2.02 -9.63 -2.80
CA ILE A 88 3.42 -9.65 -2.36
C ILE A 88 4.21 -8.50 -3.00
N VAL A 89 4.09 -8.30 -4.31
CA VAL A 89 4.78 -7.26 -5.07
C VAL A 89 4.44 -5.88 -4.51
N ASP A 90 3.16 -5.64 -4.19
CA ASP A 90 2.70 -4.43 -3.53
C ASP A 90 3.44 -4.14 -2.23
N LYS A 91 3.65 -5.17 -1.41
CA LYS A 91 4.36 -5.00 -0.14
C LYS A 91 5.83 -4.71 -0.33
N TYR A 92 6.45 -5.32 -1.34
CA TYR A 92 7.82 -4.98 -1.72
C TYR A 92 7.91 -3.51 -2.13
N VAL A 93 7.03 -3.03 -3.02
CA VAL A 93 7.03 -1.62 -3.46
C VAL A 93 6.81 -0.66 -2.29
N ASP A 94 5.79 -0.88 -1.46
CA ASP A 94 5.52 -0.05 -0.28
C ASP A 94 6.74 0.00 0.66
N GLY A 95 7.34 -1.15 0.93
CA GLY A 95 8.48 -1.30 1.84
C GLY A 95 9.75 -0.64 1.32
N ILE A 96 10.13 -0.91 0.05
CA ILE A 96 11.36 -0.36 -0.53
C ILE A 96 11.29 1.16 -0.68
N VAL A 97 10.12 1.73 -1.00
CA VAL A 97 9.95 3.18 -1.14
C VAL A 97 10.10 3.86 0.21
N LEU A 98 9.42 3.37 1.25
CA LEU A 98 9.54 3.94 2.60
C LEU A 98 10.96 3.79 3.16
N LEU A 99 11.59 2.63 2.94
CA LEU A 99 12.98 2.41 3.33
C LEU A 99 13.94 3.35 2.58
N ALA A 100 13.77 3.50 1.26
CA ALA A 100 14.59 4.38 0.45
C ALA A 100 14.50 5.85 0.89
N ILE A 101 13.30 6.32 1.26
CA ILE A 101 13.12 7.66 1.84
C ILE A 101 13.86 7.77 3.17
N GLY A 102 13.73 6.77 4.06
CA GLY A 102 14.45 6.74 5.34
C GLY A 102 15.97 6.71 5.20
N LEU A 103 16.48 6.07 4.15
CA LEU A 103 17.91 5.97 3.85
C LEU A 103 18.46 7.14 3.01
N SER A 104 17.58 8.02 2.49
CA SER A 104 17.98 9.14 1.62
C SER A 104 18.82 10.21 2.33
N GLY A 105 18.92 10.16 3.67
CA GLY A 105 19.67 11.13 4.47
C GLY A 105 18.92 12.45 4.70
N ILE A 106 17.63 12.52 4.37
CA ILE A 106 16.81 13.69 4.71
C ILE A 106 16.57 13.78 6.22
N PRO A 107 16.54 15.00 6.77
CA PRO A 107 16.08 15.18 8.14
C PRO A 107 14.55 15.01 8.19
N ILE A 108 14.06 14.17 9.09
CA ILE A 108 12.63 13.91 9.27
C ILE A 108 12.14 14.58 10.55
N ILE A 109 12.67 14.13 11.68
CA ILE A 109 12.44 14.72 13.00
C ILE A 109 13.70 15.42 13.53
N SER A 110 14.89 15.06 13.03
CA SER A 110 16.16 15.71 13.38
C SER A 110 16.25 17.18 12.98
N GLN A 111 15.40 17.64 12.06
CA GLN A 111 15.24 19.06 11.75
C GLN A 111 14.67 19.87 12.93
N PHE A 112 13.96 19.21 13.85
CA PHE A 112 13.52 19.84 15.09
C PHE A 112 14.65 19.76 16.12
N THR A 113 14.93 20.88 16.79
CA THR A 113 16.08 21.02 17.70
C THR A 113 16.09 19.94 18.79
N GLY A 114 17.13 19.09 18.81
CA GLY A 114 17.40 18.15 19.92
C GLY A 114 17.34 16.66 19.58
N PHE A 115 16.95 16.26 18.36
CA PHE A 115 16.92 14.85 17.96
C PHE A 115 18.19 14.43 17.20
N ALA A 116 18.70 13.23 17.50
CA ALA A 116 19.82 12.65 16.77
C ALA A 116 19.39 12.20 15.35
N PRO A 117 20.27 12.19 14.33
CA PRO A 117 19.95 11.68 13.00
C PRO A 117 19.45 10.23 12.97
N THR A 118 19.84 9.42 13.96
CA THR A 118 19.34 8.04 14.12
C THR A 118 17.83 7.98 14.42
N ALA A 119 17.24 9.05 14.95
CA ALA A 119 15.80 9.15 15.17
C ALA A 119 15.01 9.18 13.85
N ASP A 120 15.58 9.69 12.76
CA ASP A 120 14.91 9.71 11.45
C ASP A 120 14.71 8.30 10.91
N MET A 121 15.73 7.44 11.04
CA MET A 121 15.62 6.01 10.72
C MET A 121 14.57 5.31 11.57
N LEU A 122 14.42 5.68 12.84
CA LEU A 122 13.37 5.11 13.69
C LEU A 122 11.98 5.47 13.15
N ILE A 123 11.74 6.71 12.73
CA ILE A 123 10.46 7.13 12.16
C ILE A 123 10.18 6.41 10.83
N ALA A 124 11.17 6.30 9.96
CA ALA A 124 11.03 5.53 8.72
C ALA A 124 10.76 4.04 9.00
N GLY A 125 11.44 3.45 9.98
CA GLY A 125 11.19 2.08 10.45
C GLY A 125 9.77 1.89 10.96
N LEU A 126 9.25 2.84 11.76
CA LEU A 126 7.86 2.83 12.22
C LEU A 126 6.85 2.93 11.07
N ALA A 127 7.15 3.71 10.03
CA ALA A 127 6.33 3.79 8.81
C ALA A 127 6.30 2.44 8.07
N VAL A 128 7.44 1.76 7.91
CA VAL A 128 7.52 0.43 7.30
C VAL A 128 6.73 -0.59 8.13
N ILE A 129 6.95 -0.63 9.44
CA ILE A 129 6.24 -1.53 10.36
C ILE A 129 4.73 -1.33 10.27
N GLY A 130 4.27 -0.08 10.37
CA GLY A 130 2.84 0.23 10.34
C GLY A 130 2.20 -0.10 8.99
N SER A 131 2.89 0.15 7.88
CA SER A 131 2.44 -0.20 6.53
C SER A 131 2.29 -1.72 6.36
N ILE A 132 3.29 -2.50 6.80
CA ILE A 132 3.26 -3.96 6.77
C ILE A 132 2.14 -4.49 7.66
N MET A 133 2.05 -4.01 8.90
CA MET A 133 1.06 -4.46 9.88
C MET A 133 -0.38 -4.29 9.37
N ASN A 134 -0.66 -3.14 8.74
CA ASN A 134 -1.96 -2.88 8.13
C ASN A 134 -2.37 -3.88 7.06
N THR A 135 -1.40 -4.52 6.42
CA THR A 135 -1.65 -5.56 5.42
C THR A 135 -1.63 -6.96 6.05
N PHE A 136 -0.71 -7.21 7.00
CA PHE A 136 -0.48 -8.51 7.64
C PHE A 136 -1.62 -8.96 8.57
N ILE A 137 -2.32 -8.03 9.22
CA ILE A 137 -3.47 -8.36 10.07
C ILE A 137 -4.54 -9.16 9.28
N LYS A 138 -4.71 -8.88 7.99
CA LYS A 138 -5.75 -9.52 7.16
C LYS A 138 -5.57 -11.04 7.01
N PRO A 139 -4.45 -11.55 6.44
CA PRO A 139 -4.26 -12.99 6.31
C PRO A 139 -4.27 -13.72 7.66
N VAL A 140 -3.73 -13.12 8.72
CA VAL A 140 -3.81 -13.68 10.08
C VAL A 140 -5.26 -13.81 10.54
N THR A 141 -6.07 -12.76 10.33
CA THR A 141 -7.49 -12.78 10.67
C THR A 141 -8.24 -13.87 9.89
N TYR A 142 -7.92 -14.03 8.60
CA TYR A 142 -8.56 -15.05 7.76
C TYR A 142 -8.23 -16.46 8.20
N ALA A 143 -6.98 -16.71 8.61
CA ALA A 143 -6.48 -18.00 9.06
C ALA A 143 -7.01 -18.38 10.46
N GLU A 144 -6.99 -17.45 11.41
CA GLU A 144 -7.32 -17.73 12.83
C GLU A 144 -8.82 -17.67 13.12
N ILE A 145 -9.54 -16.71 12.53
CA ILE A 145 -10.96 -16.47 12.85
C ILE A 145 -11.89 -17.18 11.85
N GLY A 146 -11.44 -17.37 10.61
CA GLY A 146 -12.19 -18.08 9.57
C GLY A 146 -13.03 -17.16 8.70
N TYR A 147 -12.41 -16.59 7.66
CA TYR A 147 -13.07 -15.81 6.60
C TYR A 147 -12.65 -16.35 5.23
N THR A 148 -13.31 -17.42 4.78
CA THR A 148 -12.94 -18.15 3.55
C THR A 148 -13.85 -17.88 2.36
N CYS A 149 -15.00 -17.24 2.56
CA CYS A 149 -15.95 -16.96 1.48
C CYS A 149 -15.37 -15.88 0.54
N LYS A 150 -15.22 -16.23 -0.74
CA LYS A 150 -14.82 -15.30 -1.80
C LYS A 150 -16.07 -14.85 -2.59
N GLU A 151 -16.36 -13.56 -2.62
CA GLU A 151 -17.32 -12.94 -3.53
C GLU A 151 -16.56 -12.26 -4.68
N ASP A 152 -16.92 -12.51 -5.94
CA ASP A 152 -16.25 -12.00 -7.15
C ASP A 152 -14.72 -12.26 -7.24
N GLY A 153 -14.25 -13.29 -6.53
CA GLY A 153 -12.83 -13.66 -6.45
C GLY A 153 -12.04 -12.90 -5.39
N LYS A 154 -12.69 -12.14 -4.51
CA LYS A 154 -12.09 -11.51 -3.33
C LYS A 154 -12.71 -12.06 -2.05
N ILE A 155 -11.88 -12.25 -1.02
CA ILE A 155 -12.35 -12.64 0.31
C ILE A 155 -13.22 -11.49 0.86
N SER A 156 -14.41 -11.81 1.39
CA SER A 156 -15.23 -10.85 2.12
C SER A 156 -14.51 -10.42 3.41
N ASP A 157 -13.76 -9.33 3.33
CA ASP A 157 -12.83 -8.92 4.37
C ASP A 157 -13.60 -8.17 5.49
N PRO A 158 -13.68 -8.71 6.72
CA PRO A 158 -14.35 -8.04 7.84
C PRO A 158 -13.67 -6.73 8.25
N LEU A 159 -12.43 -6.51 7.80
CA LEU A 159 -11.67 -5.29 8.01
C LEU A 159 -11.79 -4.33 6.81
N GLU A 160 -12.55 -4.67 5.77
CA GLU A 160 -12.82 -3.80 4.63
C GLU A 160 -13.64 -2.59 5.10
N GLY A 161 -12.95 -1.47 5.29
CA GLY A 161 -13.53 -0.23 5.84
C GLY A 161 -13.19 0.04 7.32
N VAL A 162 -12.55 -0.89 8.01
CA VAL A 162 -11.99 -0.69 9.36
C VAL A 162 -10.55 -0.17 9.25
N GLY A 163 -10.25 0.92 9.98
CA GLY A 163 -8.98 1.65 9.89
C GLY A 163 -9.10 2.88 9.00
N PHE A 164 -8.81 4.05 9.55
CA PHE A 164 -8.94 5.33 8.84
C PHE A 164 -7.83 5.58 7.81
N PHE A 165 -6.70 4.87 7.93
CA PHE A 165 -5.54 5.01 7.05
C PHE A 165 -5.04 3.64 6.57
N GLY A 166 -4.67 3.55 5.30
CA GLY A 166 -4.24 2.31 4.66
C GLY A 166 -3.34 2.59 3.47
N ARG A 167 -3.26 1.62 2.56
CA ARG A 167 -2.35 1.68 1.41
C ARG A 167 -2.65 2.85 0.46
N PRO A 168 -3.91 3.11 0.04
CA PRO A 168 -4.19 4.27 -0.83
C PRO A 168 -3.79 5.58 -0.18
N GLU A 169 -4.07 5.75 1.11
CA GLU A 169 -3.71 6.96 1.85
C GLU A 169 -2.18 7.12 1.99
N THR A 170 -1.45 6.04 2.24
CA THR A 170 0.02 6.03 2.24
C THR A 170 0.57 6.51 0.90
N MET A 171 0.11 5.90 -0.20
CA MET A 171 0.57 6.23 -1.55
C MET A 171 0.28 7.68 -1.91
N ILE A 172 -0.95 8.16 -1.66
CA ILE A 172 -1.34 9.55 -1.91
C ILE A 172 -0.49 10.51 -1.08
N SER A 173 -0.22 10.19 0.20
CA SER A 173 0.61 11.03 1.06
C SER A 173 2.03 11.16 0.52
N LEU A 174 2.66 10.05 0.14
CA LEU A 174 4.02 10.03 -0.41
C LEU A 174 4.12 10.82 -1.73
N VAL A 175 3.14 10.65 -2.62
CA VAL A 175 3.09 11.38 -3.89
C VAL A 175 2.86 12.87 -3.66
N LEU A 176 1.86 13.25 -2.87
CA LEU A 176 1.49 14.65 -2.62
C LEU A 176 2.67 15.43 -2.01
N PHE A 177 3.20 14.94 -0.89
CA PHE A 177 4.28 15.64 -0.20
C PHE A 177 5.63 15.49 -0.91
N GLY A 178 5.82 14.44 -1.70
CA GLY A 178 6.99 14.31 -2.56
C GLY A 178 7.00 15.32 -3.71
N VAL A 179 5.85 15.60 -4.34
CA VAL A 179 5.70 16.68 -5.34
C VAL A 179 5.95 18.06 -4.73
N ILE A 180 5.47 18.30 -3.51
CA ILE A 180 5.67 19.56 -2.77
C ILE A 180 7.13 19.69 -2.26
N GLY A 181 7.92 18.61 -2.28
CA GLY A 181 9.28 18.57 -1.75
C GLY A 181 9.37 18.48 -0.22
N GLN A 182 8.26 18.17 0.46
CA GLN A 182 8.14 18.08 1.92
C GLN A 182 7.90 16.62 2.37
N ILE A 183 8.65 15.68 1.78
CA ILE A 183 8.41 14.24 1.95
C ILE A 183 8.49 13.77 3.42
N TRP A 184 9.23 14.47 4.28
CA TRP A 184 9.29 14.19 5.72
C TRP A 184 7.91 14.22 6.39
N ILE A 185 7.00 15.10 5.95
CA ILE A 185 5.62 15.16 6.45
C ILE A 185 4.90 13.85 6.14
N ALA A 186 5.05 13.34 4.91
CA ALA A 186 4.45 12.07 4.55
C ALA A 186 4.99 10.91 5.40
N VAL A 187 6.29 10.86 5.67
CA VAL A 187 6.84 9.75 6.48
C VAL A 187 6.30 9.78 7.91
N ILE A 188 6.23 10.95 8.55
CA ILE A 188 5.65 11.10 9.89
C ILE A 188 4.16 10.71 9.86
N LEU A 189 3.42 11.22 8.89
CA LEU A 189 2.00 10.95 8.74
C LEU A 189 1.75 9.45 8.54
N VAL A 190 2.51 8.80 7.65
CA VAL A 190 2.44 7.35 7.43
C VAL A 190 2.80 6.61 8.71
N ALA A 191 3.90 6.93 9.39
CA ALA A 191 4.32 6.29 10.64
C ALA A 191 3.24 6.34 11.71
N VAL A 192 2.62 7.49 11.93
CA VAL A 192 1.59 7.65 12.96
C VAL A 192 0.26 7.02 12.51
N CYS A 193 -0.25 7.39 11.35
CA CYS A 193 -1.60 7.01 10.92
C CYS A 193 -1.71 5.51 10.60
N THR A 194 -0.67 4.89 10.04
CA THR A 194 -0.71 3.45 9.76
C THR A 194 -0.72 2.62 11.04
N ASN A 195 0.11 2.96 12.03
CA ASN A 195 0.15 2.26 13.31
C ASN A 195 -1.14 2.46 14.12
N LEU A 196 -1.69 3.68 14.15
CA LEU A 196 -2.98 3.93 14.80
C LEU A 196 -4.13 3.17 14.11
N SER A 197 -4.09 3.06 12.77
CA SER A 197 -5.07 2.27 12.03
C SER A 197 -4.93 0.78 12.28
N ALA A 198 -3.70 0.28 12.43
CA ALA A 198 -3.44 -1.11 12.81
C ALA A 198 -4.01 -1.42 14.20
N PHE A 199 -3.78 -0.53 15.16
CA PHE A 199 -4.35 -0.64 16.50
C PHE A 199 -5.89 -0.61 16.46
N GLN A 200 -6.49 0.27 15.67
CA GLN A 200 -7.94 0.33 15.50
C GLN A 200 -8.52 -1.00 14.96
N ARG A 201 -7.83 -1.64 14.01
CA ARG A 201 -8.23 -2.96 13.48
C ARG A 201 -8.15 -4.04 14.55
N LEU A 202 -7.08 -4.08 15.33
CA LEU A 202 -6.93 -5.01 16.45
C LEU A 202 -8.02 -4.81 17.50
N TRP A 203 -8.30 -3.56 17.87
CA TRP A 203 -9.34 -3.24 18.84
C TRP A 203 -10.74 -3.65 18.35
N TYR A 204 -11.03 -3.46 17.06
CA TYR A 204 -12.27 -3.96 16.44
C TYR A 204 -12.37 -5.49 16.53
N LEU A 205 -11.29 -6.21 16.22
CA LEU A 205 -11.25 -7.68 16.31
C LEU A 205 -11.43 -8.15 17.75
N TRP A 206 -10.74 -7.54 18.71
CA TRP A 206 -10.89 -7.85 20.13
C TRP A 206 -12.32 -7.65 20.62
N ARG A 207 -12.99 -6.56 20.22
CA ARG A 207 -14.38 -6.32 20.61
C ARG A 207 -15.36 -7.34 20.03
N LYS A 208 -15.06 -7.89 18.86
CA LYS A 208 -15.96 -8.82 18.15
C LYS A 208 -15.72 -10.29 18.49
N HIS A 209 -14.47 -10.66 18.79
CA HIS A 209 -14.02 -12.05 18.96
C HIS A 209 -13.26 -12.29 20.27
N GLY A 210 -13.25 -11.32 21.19
CA GLY A 210 -12.53 -11.41 22.48
C GLY A 210 -13.26 -12.18 23.56
N GLU A 211 -14.49 -12.64 23.32
CA GLU A 211 -15.16 -13.58 24.23
C GLU A 211 -14.51 -14.96 24.10
N TYR A 212 -14.04 -15.50 25.23
CA TYR A 212 -13.42 -16.82 25.28
C TYR A 212 -14.38 -17.87 24.74
N LYS A 213 -13.97 -18.60 23.70
CA LYS A 213 -14.62 -19.86 23.33
C LYS A 213 -14.47 -20.79 24.55
N LYS A 214 -15.58 -21.17 25.16
CA LYS A 214 -15.58 -22.28 26.11
C LYS A 214 -15.37 -23.54 25.28
N ASP A 215 -14.18 -24.12 25.37
CA ASP A 215 -13.87 -25.46 24.87
C ASP A 215 -14.68 -26.52 25.63
#